data_AF-A0A353E2G1-F1
#
_entry.id   AF-A0A353E2G1-F1
#
_cell.length_a   1.000
_cell.length_b   1.000
_cell.length_c   1.000
_cell.angle_alpha   90.00
_cell.angle_beta   90.00
_cell.angle_gamma   90.00
#
_symmetry.space_group_name_H-M   'P 1'
#
loop_
_entity.id
_entity.type
_entity.pdbx_description
1 polymer ?
#
loop_
_entity_poly.entity_id
_entity_poly.type
_entity_poly.pdbx_seq_one_letter_code
_entity_poly.pdbx_strand_id
1 'polypeptide(L)'
;MIQWRMHPDLLRIDEQWKTGVMPDIRSKLTHFEDHPEVTFARVEVAHMDGLPVTYSREFIFVKNHYLATREILHFEEAFQVQAGPIWNTQNIGPQIGDHWANTFMGAAAGGNGTYDAPLPASDLLVWFAPREDCQLQLVSRFEEDPRTRGVPVQLRYAWEGHAQAGEKQVFTQVYLPHRPYRTMPTTTTNPQAKGTAPTYANLIEATAGASTLQVMRDDPTATVLNIQVNPERMDRLVFHPDATPLVMDGETYHNAFHWIPSAKKPE
;
A
#
# COMPACT_ATOMS: atom_id res chain seq x y z
N MET A 1 27.37 -13.66 -5.70
CA MET A 1 27.77 -12.37 -5.11
C MET A 1 26.97 -11.31 -5.85
N ILE A 2 26.16 -10.51 -5.15
CA ILE A 2 25.30 -9.50 -5.78
C ILE A 2 26.17 -8.36 -6.29
N GLN A 3 25.98 -7.93 -7.54
CA GLN A 3 26.70 -6.79 -8.07
C GLN A 3 25.92 -5.50 -7.85
N TRP A 4 26.35 -4.71 -6.86
CA TRP A 4 25.80 -3.38 -6.60
C TRP A 4 26.04 -2.44 -7.79
N ARG A 5 25.03 -1.63 -8.09
CA ARG A 5 25.01 -0.67 -9.21
C ARG A 5 25.40 0.69 -8.67
N MET A 6 26.66 1.07 -8.89
CA MET A 6 27.24 2.31 -8.38
C MET A 6 27.19 3.41 -9.44
N HIS A 7 26.99 4.64 -8.98
CA HIS A 7 26.96 5.81 -9.85
C HIS A 7 28.35 6.04 -10.48
N PRO A 8 28.44 6.36 -11.79
CA PRO A 8 29.72 6.48 -12.48
C PRO A 8 30.56 7.69 -12.05
N ASP A 9 29.92 8.75 -11.52
CA ASP A 9 30.61 9.91 -10.95
C ASP A 9 31.17 9.59 -9.55
N LEU A 10 32.49 9.43 -9.50
CA LEU A 10 33.25 9.10 -8.29
C LEU A 10 33.31 10.25 -7.26
N LEU A 11 32.95 11.48 -7.66
CA LEU A 11 32.94 12.63 -6.75
C LEU A 11 31.66 12.71 -5.91
N ARG A 12 30.64 11.92 -6.23
CA ARG A 12 29.41 11.88 -5.45
C ARG A 12 29.64 11.27 -4.08
N ILE A 13 28.91 11.81 -3.11
CA ILE A 13 29.01 11.50 -1.69
C ILE A 13 27.72 10.80 -1.24
N ASP A 14 27.83 9.68 -0.53
CA ASP A 14 26.70 8.98 0.07
C ASP A 14 26.19 9.67 1.35
N GLU A 15 25.13 9.13 1.95
CA GLU A 15 24.56 9.63 3.21
C GLU A 15 25.51 9.49 4.43
N GLN A 16 26.59 8.71 4.31
CA GLN A 16 27.66 8.58 5.31
C GLN A 16 28.91 9.39 4.97
N TRP A 17 28.80 10.35 4.05
CA TRP A 17 29.89 11.24 3.64
C TRP A 17 31.07 10.55 2.94
N LYS A 18 30.85 9.40 2.30
CA LYS A 18 31.87 8.67 1.54
C LYS A 18 31.76 8.94 0.05
N THR A 19 32.89 9.21 -0.59
CA THR A 19 32.98 9.46 -2.03
C THR A 19 32.99 8.16 -2.84
N GLY A 20 32.35 8.16 -4.01
CA GLY A 20 32.45 7.07 -5.00
C GLY A 20 31.66 5.81 -4.66
N VAL A 21 30.84 5.86 -3.61
CA VAL A 21 30.00 4.75 -3.16
C VAL A 21 28.49 5.05 -3.25
N MET A 22 28.11 6.07 -4.02
CA MET A 22 26.71 6.39 -4.23
C MET A 22 26.05 5.35 -5.17
N PRO A 23 24.90 4.77 -4.79
CA PRO A 23 24.08 3.96 -5.70
C PRO A 23 23.61 4.70 -6.95
N ASP A 24 23.59 4.03 -8.11
CA ASP A 24 23.05 4.53 -9.39
C ASP A 24 21.52 4.39 -9.47
N ILE A 25 20.81 4.94 -8.47
CA ILE A 25 19.35 4.91 -8.43
C ILE A 25 18.80 5.92 -9.44
N ARG A 26 17.92 5.47 -10.33
CA ARG A 26 17.35 6.33 -11.39
C ARG A 26 15.84 6.15 -11.44
N SER A 27 15.10 7.24 -11.22
CA SER A 27 13.64 7.26 -11.27
C SER A 27 13.13 7.96 -12.53
N LYS A 28 12.06 7.42 -13.13
CA LYS A 28 11.32 8.07 -14.23
C LYS A 28 9.82 7.89 -14.06
N LEU A 29 9.05 8.90 -14.45
CA LEU A 29 7.60 8.80 -14.63
C LEU A 29 7.34 8.25 -16.05
N THR A 30 6.82 7.03 -16.15
CA THR A 30 6.59 6.35 -17.44
C THR A 30 5.17 6.50 -17.97
N HIS A 31 4.22 6.85 -17.10
CA HIS A 31 2.84 7.15 -17.47
C HIS A 31 2.26 8.18 -16.51
N PHE A 32 1.45 9.10 -17.03
CA PHE A 32 0.68 10.04 -16.25
C PHE A 32 -0.56 10.48 -17.04
N GLU A 33 -1.72 10.35 -16.43
CA GLU A 33 -2.99 10.74 -17.00
C GLU A 33 -3.88 11.27 -15.87
N ASP A 34 -4.40 12.49 -16.01
CA ASP A 34 -5.23 13.12 -14.99
C ASP A 34 -6.62 13.43 -15.55
N HIS A 35 -7.63 12.91 -14.86
CA HIS A 35 -9.05 13.16 -15.11
C HIS A 35 -9.69 13.88 -13.93
N PRO A 36 -10.87 14.50 -14.09
CA PRO A 36 -11.56 15.16 -12.99
C PRO A 36 -11.76 14.28 -11.73
N GLU A 37 -11.98 12.98 -11.89
CA GLU A 37 -12.29 12.05 -10.80
C GLU A 37 -11.16 11.06 -10.46
N VAL A 38 -10.21 10.84 -11.37
CA VAL A 38 -9.16 9.84 -11.20
C VAL A 38 -7.84 10.29 -11.81
N THR A 39 -6.72 9.95 -11.18
CA THR A 39 -5.38 10.11 -11.73
C THR A 39 -4.71 8.76 -11.87
N PHE A 40 -4.11 8.50 -13.02
CA PHE A 40 -3.29 7.34 -13.29
C PHE A 40 -1.83 7.76 -13.37
N ALA A 41 -0.95 6.97 -12.76
CA ALA A 41 0.49 7.20 -12.88
C ALA A 41 1.27 5.89 -12.82
N ARG A 42 2.45 5.87 -13.46
CA ARG A 42 3.46 4.83 -13.26
C ARG A 42 4.83 5.47 -13.08
N VAL A 43 5.51 5.07 -12.03
CA VAL A 43 6.91 5.41 -11.76
C VAL A 43 7.73 4.14 -11.86
N GLU A 44 8.91 4.24 -12.46
CA GLU A 44 9.92 3.17 -12.49
C GLU A 44 11.20 3.69 -11.86
N VAL A 45 11.80 2.89 -11.00
CA VAL A 45 13.08 3.12 -10.33
C VAL A 45 14.01 1.98 -10.69
N ALA A 46 15.03 2.28 -11.48
CA ALA A 46 16.10 1.36 -11.76
C ALA A 46 17.11 1.36 -10.61
N HIS A 47 17.64 0.17 -10.35
CA HIS A 47 18.62 -0.09 -9.31
C HIS A 47 18.16 0.35 -7.92
N MET A 48 16.99 -0.12 -7.48
CA MET A 48 16.43 0.25 -6.18
C MET A 48 17.46 0.01 -5.06
N ASP A 49 17.77 1.05 -4.30
CA ASP A 49 18.84 1.07 -3.29
C ASP A 49 20.24 0.66 -3.79
N GLY A 50 20.48 0.63 -5.11
CA GLY A 50 21.71 0.13 -5.72
C GLY A 50 21.73 -1.38 -6.00
N LEU A 51 20.65 -2.08 -5.70
CA LEU A 51 20.49 -3.51 -5.99
C LEU A 51 20.17 -3.74 -7.48
N PRO A 52 20.44 -4.93 -8.04
CA PRO A 52 20.05 -5.30 -9.40
C PRO A 52 18.54 -5.59 -9.48
N VAL A 53 17.73 -4.59 -9.12
CA VAL A 53 16.26 -4.64 -9.08
C VAL A 53 15.71 -3.41 -9.77
N THR A 54 14.78 -3.63 -10.70
CA THR A 54 13.90 -2.59 -11.22
C THR A 54 12.60 -2.61 -10.43
N TYR A 55 12.27 -1.49 -9.79
CA TYR A 55 11.04 -1.29 -9.06
C TYR A 55 10.07 -0.45 -9.90
N SER A 56 8.85 -0.93 -10.09
CA SER A 56 7.77 -0.15 -10.71
C SER A 56 6.64 0.02 -9.72
N ARG A 57 6.10 1.24 -9.63
CA ARG A 57 4.89 1.52 -8.86
C ARG A 57 3.86 2.18 -9.74
N GLU A 58 2.68 1.61 -9.72
CA GLU A 58 1.51 2.02 -10.46
C GLU A 58 0.49 2.60 -9.49
N PHE A 59 -0.23 3.64 -9.92
CA PHE A 59 -1.16 4.39 -9.09
C PHE A 59 -2.49 4.54 -9.82
N ILE A 60 -3.57 4.25 -9.11
CA ILE A 60 -4.92 4.71 -9.43
C ILE A 60 -5.40 5.53 -8.23
N PHE A 61 -5.38 6.84 -8.37
CA PHE A 61 -5.84 7.76 -7.34
C PHE A 61 -7.25 8.22 -7.66
N VAL A 62 -8.25 7.65 -6.99
CA VAL A 62 -9.66 8.06 -7.14
C VAL A 62 -9.91 9.21 -6.17
N LYS A 63 -10.05 10.41 -6.73
CA LYS A 63 -10.07 11.67 -5.99
C LYS A 63 -11.20 11.67 -4.97
N ASN A 64 -10.90 12.11 -3.75
CA ASN A 64 -11.82 12.13 -2.60
C ASN A 64 -12.34 10.75 -2.15
N HIS A 65 -11.74 9.65 -2.60
CA HIS A 65 -12.16 8.31 -2.21
C HIS A 65 -11.00 7.47 -1.65
N TYR A 66 -10.03 7.10 -2.47
CA TYR A 66 -8.95 6.20 -2.06
C TYR A 66 -7.76 6.26 -3.04
N LEU A 67 -6.65 5.67 -2.62
CA LEU A 67 -5.50 5.40 -3.48
C LEU A 67 -5.30 3.89 -3.57
N ALA A 68 -5.27 3.34 -4.78
CA ALA A 68 -4.80 1.99 -5.03
C ALA A 68 -3.42 2.05 -5.68
N THR A 69 -2.51 1.18 -5.24
CA THR A 69 -1.19 1.04 -5.85
C THR A 69 -0.88 -0.41 -6.18
N ARG A 70 -0.08 -0.60 -7.22
CA ARG A 70 0.48 -1.90 -7.58
C ARG A 70 1.98 -1.74 -7.76
N GLU A 71 2.73 -2.44 -6.92
CA GLU A 71 4.19 -2.44 -6.91
C GLU A 71 4.70 -3.72 -7.54
N ILE A 72 5.73 -3.60 -8.38
CA ILE A 72 6.34 -4.70 -9.10
C ILE A 72 7.85 -4.62 -8.90
N LEU A 73 8.44 -5.65 -8.31
CA LEU A 73 9.88 -5.83 -8.24
C LEU A 73 10.28 -6.79 -9.35
N HIS A 74 11.21 -6.37 -10.20
CA HIS A 74 11.82 -7.22 -11.22
C HIS A 74 13.30 -7.44 -10.87
N PHE A 75 13.65 -8.68 -10.57
CA PHE A 75 14.99 -9.06 -10.15
C PHE A 75 15.85 -9.39 -11.36
N GLU A 76 16.96 -8.67 -11.56
CA GLU A 76 17.91 -8.92 -12.66
C GLU A 76 18.89 -10.05 -12.33
N GLU A 77 19.14 -10.28 -11.04
CA GLU A 77 20.05 -11.29 -10.52
C GLU A 77 19.35 -12.12 -9.43
N ALA A 78 19.83 -13.34 -9.20
CA ALA A 78 19.30 -14.20 -8.14
C ALA A 78 19.96 -13.92 -6.79
N PHE A 79 19.16 -13.71 -5.74
CA PHE A 79 19.65 -13.51 -4.38
C PHE A 79 18.57 -13.69 -3.31
N GLN A 80 19.02 -13.90 -2.07
CA GLN A 80 18.14 -13.92 -0.89
C GLN A 80 17.68 -12.50 -0.56
N VAL A 81 16.38 -12.31 -0.38
CA VAL A 81 15.79 -11.00 -0.16
C VAL A 81 14.57 -11.09 0.76
N GLN A 82 14.38 -10.05 1.57
CA GLN A 82 13.10 -9.74 2.18
C GLN A 82 12.58 -8.46 1.51
N ALA A 83 11.38 -8.51 0.95
CA ALA A 83 10.79 -7.39 0.24
C ALA A 83 9.30 -7.28 0.55
N GLY A 84 8.78 -6.07 0.48
CA GLY A 84 7.38 -5.83 0.71
C GLY A 84 7.08 -4.35 0.90
N PRO A 85 5.84 -3.94 0.67
CA PRO A 85 5.43 -2.56 0.90
C PRO A 85 5.45 -2.24 2.39
N ILE A 86 5.79 -0.99 2.69
CA ILE A 86 5.80 -0.45 4.05
C ILE A 86 4.86 0.75 4.16
N TRP A 87 4.25 0.92 5.34
CA TRP A 87 3.49 2.12 5.68
C TRP A 87 3.88 2.64 7.05
N ASN A 88 4.35 3.88 7.12
CA ASN A 88 4.72 4.53 8.36
C ASN A 88 3.54 5.32 8.93
N THR A 89 3.23 5.12 10.21
CA THR A 89 2.11 5.76 10.89
C THR A 89 2.45 6.11 12.34
N GLN A 90 1.57 6.87 12.98
CA GLN A 90 1.65 7.14 14.42
C GLN A 90 1.02 6.04 15.25
N ASN A 91 -0.15 5.58 14.82
CA ASN A 91 -0.93 4.64 15.60
C ASN A 91 -1.57 3.58 14.70
N ILE A 92 -1.81 2.43 15.29
CA ILE A 92 -2.58 1.33 14.72
C ILE A 92 -3.76 1.09 15.66
N GLY A 93 -4.97 1.09 15.11
CA GLY A 93 -6.19 0.81 15.85
C GLY A 93 -6.34 -0.67 16.21
N PRO A 94 -7.38 -1.02 16.99
CA PRO A 94 -7.65 -2.42 17.36
C PRO A 94 -8.11 -3.30 16.18
N GLN A 95 -8.39 -2.71 15.02
CA GLN A 95 -8.89 -3.39 13.83
C GLN A 95 -7.71 -3.77 12.94
N ILE A 96 -7.32 -5.04 13.01
CA ILE A 96 -6.18 -5.60 12.30
C ILE A 96 -6.59 -6.98 11.78
N GLY A 97 -6.21 -7.29 10.55
CA GLY A 97 -6.30 -8.63 9.96
C GLY A 97 -4.96 -9.10 9.41
N ASP A 98 -4.95 -10.24 8.73
CA ASP A 98 -3.70 -10.90 8.30
C ASP A 98 -2.91 -10.11 7.23
N HIS A 99 -3.57 -9.20 6.53
CA HIS A 99 -3.03 -8.43 5.41
C HIS A 99 -3.59 -7.00 5.37
N TRP A 100 -4.11 -6.49 6.48
CA TRP A 100 -4.59 -5.12 6.58
C TRP A 100 -4.60 -4.63 8.02
N ALA A 101 -4.53 -3.31 8.20
CA ALA A 101 -4.67 -2.68 9.50
C ALA A 101 -5.32 -1.31 9.38
N ASN A 102 -6.14 -0.95 10.37
CA ASN A 102 -6.61 0.41 10.54
C ASN A 102 -5.52 1.25 11.21
N THR A 103 -5.15 2.38 10.59
CA THR A 103 -4.10 3.27 11.07
C THR A 103 -4.61 4.69 11.21
N PHE A 104 -3.98 5.50 12.05
CA PHE A 104 -4.33 6.91 12.15
C PHE A 104 -3.15 7.76 12.64
N MET A 105 -3.19 9.03 12.26
CA MET A 105 -2.27 10.06 12.75
C MET A 105 -3.07 11.10 13.55
N GLY A 106 -2.63 11.38 14.77
CA GLY A 106 -3.25 12.41 15.61
C GLY A 106 -2.89 13.83 15.15
N ALA A 107 -1.74 13.98 14.50
CA ALA A 107 -1.28 15.23 13.92
C ALA A 107 -0.29 14.96 12.77
N ALA A 108 -0.20 15.89 11.82
CA ALA A 108 0.86 15.89 10.82
C ALA A 108 2.10 16.61 11.39
N ALA A 109 3.29 16.18 10.99
CA ALA A 109 4.52 16.92 11.31
C ALA A 109 4.57 18.23 10.51
N GLY A 110 4.47 19.36 11.20
CA GLY A 110 4.61 20.71 10.66
C GLY A 110 6.01 21.29 10.86
N GLY A 111 6.39 22.28 10.05
CA GLY A 111 7.64 23.03 10.22
C GLY A 111 8.90 22.16 10.24
N ASN A 112 8.97 21.16 9.35
CA ASN A 112 10.06 20.17 9.32
C ASN A 112 10.18 19.35 10.63
N GLY A 113 9.04 19.01 11.25
CA GLY A 113 8.98 18.22 12.48
C GLY A 113 9.12 19.03 13.77
N THR A 114 9.00 20.35 13.72
CA THR A 114 9.14 21.22 14.90
C THR A 114 7.83 21.42 15.67
N TYR A 115 6.67 21.18 15.04
CA TYR A 115 5.37 21.23 15.69
C TYR A 115 4.39 20.25 15.07
N ASP A 116 3.33 19.95 15.82
CA ASP A 116 2.23 19.10 15.38
C ASP A 116 1.13 19.96 14.76
N ALA A 117 0.83 19.71 13.48
CA ALA A 117 -0.28 20.32 12.77
C ALA A 117 -1.54 19.46 12.95
N PRO A 118 -2.67 20.04 13.42
CA PRO A 118 -3.88 19.27 13.66
C PRO A 118 -4.40 18.66 12.36
N LEU A 119 -4.76 17.38 12.43
CA LEU A 119 -5.45 16.67 11.35
C LEU A 119 -6.94 16.52 11.70
N PRO A 120 -7.84 16.48 10.70
CA PRO A 120 -9.19 16.02 10.95
C PRO A 120 -9.14 14.60 11.53
N ALA A 121 -10.10 14.28 12.41
CA ALA A 121 -10.23 12.92 12.92
C ALA A 121 -10.61 11.98 11.77
N SER A 122 -9.60 11.33 11.20
CA SER A 122 -9.71 10.37 10.12
C SER A 122 -8.78 9.21 10.38
N ASP A 123 -9.32 8.04 10.14
CA ASP A 123 -8.58 6.80 10.09
C ASP A 123 -8.23 6.51 8.62
N LEU A 124 -7.28 5.61 8.44
CA LEU A 124 -6.82 5.12 7.16
C LEU A 124 -6.66 3.60 7.26
N LEU A 125 -7.52 2.89 6.54
CA LEU A 125 -7.29 1.49 6.24
C LEU A 125 -6.10 1.39 5.30
N VAL A 126 -5.10 0.63 5.73
CA VAL A 126 -3.99 0.17 4.89
C VAL A 126 -4.22 -1.31 4.63
N TRP A 127 -4.54 -1.63 3.38
CA TRP A 127 -4.88 -2.98 2.95
C TRP A 127 -3.88 -3.46 1.90
N PHE A 128 -3.46 -4.71 2.01
CA PHE A 128 -2.61 -5.40 1.04
C PHE A 128 -3.40 -6.52 0.38
N ALA A 129 -3.20 -6.76 -0.91
CA ALA A 129 -3.77 -7.92 -1.57
C ALA A 129 -3.24 -9.21 -0.90
N PRO A 130 -4.13 -10.14 -0.49
CA PRO A 130 -3.72 -11.33 0.24
C PRO A 130 -2.77 -12.18 -0.59
N ARG A 131 -1.67 -12.60 0.04
CA ARG A 131 -0.72 -13.57 -0.48
C ARG A 131 -0.40 -14.58 0.61
N GLU A 132 -0.38 -15.85 0.24
CA GLU A 132 -0.10 -16.96 1.18
C GLU A 132 1.35 -16.97 1.67
N ASP A 133 2.26 -16.39 0.89
CA ASP A 133 3.70 -16.33 1.15
C ASP A 133 4.16 -15.01 1.79
N CYS A 134 3.22 -14.16 2.21
CA CYS A 134 3.49 -12.87 2.85
C CYS A 134 2.90 -12.79 4.27
N GLN A 135 3.53 -11.98 5.12
CA GLN A 135 3.07 -11.74 6.47
C GLN A 135 2.95 -10.24 6.76
N LEU A 136 1.84 -9.82 7.37
CA LEU A 136 1.74 -8.49 7.97
C LEU A 136 2.55 -8.43 9.27
N GLN A 137 3.51 -7.51 9.30
CA GLN A 137 4.36 -7.25 10.45
C GLN A 137 4.11 -5.84 10.98
N LEU A 138 4.05 -5.72 12.31
CA LEU A 138 3.94 -4.46 13.03
C LEU A 138 5.28 -4.17 13.69
N VAL A 139 5.96 -3.12 13.26
CA VAL A 139 7.31 -2.80 13.71
C VAL A 139 7.35 -1.47 14.45
N SER A 140 7.99 -1.48 15.62
CA SER A 140 8.31 -0.28 16.39
C SER A 140 9.59 0.33 15.83
N ARG A 141 9.46 1.38 15.00
CA ARG A 141 10.61 2.12 14.45
C ARG A 141 11.30 2.96 15.50
N PHE A 142 10.57 3.37 16.54
CA PHE A 142 11.09 4.24 17.59
C PHE A 142 12.14 3.54 18.46
N GLU A 143 12.02 2.23 18.64
CA GLU A 143 13.02 1.42 19.34
C GLU A 143 14.34 1.32 18.56
N GLU A 144 14.27 1.30 17.23
CA GLU A 144 15.44 1.26 16.33
C GLU A 144 16.07 2.65 16.14
N ASP A 145 15.24 3.69 15.96
CA ASP A 145 15.68 5.06 15.72
C ASP A 145 14.73 6.07 16.41
N PRO A 146 15.17 6.72 17.50
CA PRO A 146 14.38 7.73 18.20
C PRO A 146 13.93 8.92 17.35
N ARG A 147 14.59 9.18 16.21
CA ARG A 147 14.20 10.25 15.27
C ARG A 147 12.89 9.95 14.55
N THR A 148 12.41 8.71 14.61
CA THR A 148 11.14 8.29 14.00
C THR A 148 9.92 8.61 14.85
N ARG A 149 10.06 9.36 15.95
CA ARG A 149 8.99 9.75 16.88
C ARG A 149 7.72 10.32 16.23
N GLY A 150 7.82 10.96 15.07
CA GLY A 150 6.66 11.49 14.35
C GLY A 150 5.81 10.42 13.65
N VAL A 151 6.39 9.26 13.35
CA VAL A 151 5.75 8.07 12.76
C VAL A 151 6.43 6.79 13.32
N PRO A 152 6.27 6.52 14.62
CA PRO A 152 7.02 5.51 15.36
C PRO A 152 6.64 4.07 15.00
N VAL A 153 5.55 3.87 14.28
CA VAL A 153 5.04 2.53 13.94
C VAL A 153 5.09 2.32 12.44
N GLN A 154 5.39 1.09 12.03
CA GLN A 154 5.41 0.68 10.63
C GLN A 154 4.64 -0.61 10.40
N LEU A 155 3.80 -0.60 9.38
CA LEU A 155 3.28 -1.82 8.77
C LEU A 155 4.27 -2.29 7.70
N ARG A 156 4.57 -3.59 7.66
CA ARG A 156 5.29 -4.23 6.54
C ARG A 156 4.47 -5.42 6.08
N TYR A 157 4.19 -5.55 4.79
CA TYR A 157 3.64 -6.79 4.25
C TYR A 157 4.76 -7.57 3.57
N ALA A 158 5.46 -8.38 4.35
CA ALA A 158 6.78 -8.89 4.00
C ALA A 158 6.68 -10.27 3.35
N TRP A 159 7.37 -10.39 2.22
CA TRP A 159 7.78 -11.64 1.60
C TRP A 159 9.27 -11.86 1.87
N GLU A 160 9.68 -13.11 2.10
CA GLU A 160 11.08 -13.50 2.20
C GLU A 160 11.33 -14.72 1.33
N GLY A 161 12.39 -14.67 0.51
CA GLY A 161 12.69 -15.75 -0.40
C GLY A 161 13.99 -15.59 -1.16
N HIS A 162 14.27 -16.59 -1.99
CA HIS A 162 15.39 -16.57 -2.91
C HIS A 162 14.90 -16.22 -4.31
N ALA A 163 14.99 -14.93 -4.67
CA ALA A 163 14.55 -14.44 -5.97
C ALA A 163 15.41 -15.05 -7.09
N GLN A 164 14.79 -15.39 -8.21
CA GLN A 164 15.45 -15.81 -9.43
C GLN A 164 15.66 -14.62 -10.39
N ALA A 165 16.66 -14.72 -11.25
CA ALA A 165 16.83 -13.74 -12.32
C ALA A 165 15.62 -13.76 -13.28
N GLY A 166 15.08 -12.59 -13.59
CA GLY A 166 13.85 -12.39 -14.37
C GLY A 166 12.55 -12.55 -13.57
N GLU A 167 12.61 -12.93 -12.30
CA GLU A 167 11.43 -13.09 -11.46
C GLU A 167 10.76 -11.73 -11.20
N LYS A 168 9.43 -11.74 -11.15
CA LYS A 168 8.62 -10.58 -10.78
C LYS A 168 7.81 -10.87 -9.53
N GLN A 169 7.94 -10.00 -8.53
CA GLN A 169 7.12 -9.99 -7.33
C GLN A 169 6.14 -8.83 -7.39
N VAL A 170 4.86 -9.08 -7.07
CA VAL A 170 3.80 -8.06 -7.11
C VAL A 170 3.22 -7.86 -5.71
N PHE A 171 3.00 -6.60 -5.37
CA PHE A 171 2.31 -6.20 -4.15
C PHE A 171 1.28 -5.14 -4.49
N THR A 172 0.02 -5.44 -4.28
CA THR A 172 -1.08 -4.49 -4.49
C THR A 172 -1.55 -3.95 -3.14
N GLN A 173 -1.77 -2.65 -3.04
CA GLN A 173 -2.26 -2.01 -1.83
C GLN A 173 -3.45 -1.09 -2.12
N VAL A 174 -4.31 -0.92 -1.11
CA VAL A 174 -5.34 0.12 -1.10
C VAL A 174 -5.25 0.90 0.20
N TYR A 175 -5.25 2.22 0.06
CA TYR A 175 -5.29 3.19 1.14
C TYR A 175 -6.67 3.85 1.12
N LEU A 176 -7.53 3.45 2.06
CA LEU A 176 -8.92 3.87 2.13
C LEU A 176 -9.15 4.75 3.36
N PRO A 177 -9.22 6.09 3.22
CA PRO A 177 -9.56 6.98 4.31
C PRO A 177 -11.01 6.78 4.75
N HIS A 178 -11.25 6.77 6.06
CA HIS A 178 -12.59 6.67 6.63
C HIS A 178 -12.70 7.40 7.97
N ARG A 179 -13.95 7.60 8.43
CA ARG A 179 -14.17 8.13 9.77
C ARG A 179 -13.81 7.07 10.82
N PRO A 180 -13.32 7.46 12.01
CA PRO A 180 -13.09 6.53 13.10
C PRO A 180 -14.39 5.83 13.52
N TYR A 181 -14.37 4.50 13.60
CA TYR A 181 -15.52 3.72 14.06
C TYR A 181 -15.54 3.66 15.59
N ARG A 182 -16.73 3.85 16.17
CA ARG A 182 -16.91 3.75 17.62
C ARG A 182 -17.36 2.34 17.96
N THR A 183 -16.66 1.72 18.89
CA THR A 183 -17.14 0.50 19.52
C THR A 183 -18.41 0.81 20.30
N MET A 184 -19.45 0.00 20.14
CA MET A 184 -20.63 0.11 20.98
C MET A 184 -20.24 -0.26 22.41
N PRO A 185 -20.54 0.58 23.41
CA PRO A 185 -20.34 0.19 24.79
C PRO A 185 -21.19 -1.04 25.05
N THR A 186 -20.58 -2.12 25.54
CA THR A 186 -21.36 -3.20 26.13
C THR A 186 -22.01 -2.65 27.40
N THR A 187 -23.23 -2.13 27.28
CA THR A 187 -24.04 -1.78 28.45
C THR A 187 -24.49 -3.08 29.10
N THR A 188 -23.65 -3.61 30.00
CA THR A 188 -24.02 -4.67 30.92
C THR A 188 -24.16 -4.06 32.32
N THR A 189 -25.32 -4.25 32.93
CA THR A 189 -25.57 -3.93 34.35
C THR A 189 -25.01 -5.00 35.28
N ASN A 190 -24.36 -6.04 34.74
CA ASN A 190 -23.79 -7.14 35.52
C ASN A 190 -22.30 -6.85 35.86
N PRO A 191 -21.96 -6.59 37.13
CA PRO A 191 -20.59 -6.31 37.56
C PRO A 191 -19.63 -7.51 37.44
N GLN A 192 -20.14 -8.71 37.14
CA GLN A 192 -19.34 -9.92 36.90
C GLN A 192 -19.14 -10.25 35.41
N ALA A 193 -19.69 -9.44 34.49
CA ALA A 193 -19.49 -9.66 33.06
C ALA A 193 -18.00 -9.47 32.73
N LYS A 194 -17.31 -10.55 32.36
CA LYS A 194 -15.99 -10.47 31.72
C LYS A 194 -16.15 -9.63 30.45
N GLY A 195 -15.31 -8.60 30.30
CA GLY A 195 -15.38 -7.69 29.17
C GLY A 195 -15.45 -8.45 27.85
N THR A 196 -16.58 -8.36 27.17
CA THR A 196 -16.73 -8.92 25.82
C THR A 196 -15.92 -8.07 24.85
N ALA A 197 -15.44 -8.70 23.77
CA ALA A 197 -14.75 -8.00 22.71
C ALA A 197 -15.59 -6.80 22.21
N PRO A 198 -14.95 -5.67 21.85
CA PRO A 198 -15.63 -4.52 21.30
C PRO A 198 -16.52 -4.94 20.12
N THR A 199 -17.78 -4.52 20.16
CA THR A 199 -18.77 -4.83 19.11
C THR A 199 -18.92 -3.61 18.21
N TYR A 200 -18.73 -3.81 16.91
CA TYR A 200 -18.98 -2.81 15.86
C TYR A 200 -20.38 -2.99 15.28
N ALA A 201 -20.94 -1.96 14.63
CA ALA A 201 -22.31 -2.04 14.14
C ALA A 201 -22.51 -3.05 13.01
N ASN A 202 -21.47 -3.29 12.20
CA ASN A 202 -21.49 -4.23 11.08
C ASN A 202 -20.07 -4.67 10.69
N LEU A 203 -19.97 -5.56 9.70
CA LEU A 203 -18.68 -6.11 9.22
C LEU A 203 -17.76 -5.05 8.60
N ILE A 204 -18.30 -4.07 7.89
CA ILE A 204 -17.52 -2.97 7.30
C ILE A 204 -16.85 -2.18 8.42
N GLU A 205 -17.62 -1.79 9.44
CA GLU A 205 -17.09 -1.10 10.61
C GLU A 205 -16.12 -1.98 11.40
N ALA A 206 -16.33 -3.29 11.49
CA ALA A 206 -15.44 -4.20 12.22
C ALA A 206 -14.08 -4.37 11.52
N THR A 207 -14.08 -4.30 10.19
CA THR A 207 -12.89 -4.52 9.36
C THR A 207 -12.25 -3.22 8.86
N ALA A 208 -12.69 -2.07 9.37
CA ALA A 208 -12.26 -0.75 8.91
C ALA A 208 -12.46 -0.54 7.38
N GLY A 209 -13.45 -1.22 6.80
CA GLY A 209 -13.68 -1.24 5.37
C GLY A 209 -12.97 -2.37 4.62
N ALA A 210 -12.07 -3.16 5.21
CA ALA A 210 -11.35 -4.20 4.47
C ALA A 210 -12.28 -5.24 3.80
N SER A 211 -13.46 -5.49 4.39
CA SER A 211 -14.47 -6.39 3.81
C SER A 211 -15.12 -5.87 2.51
N THR A 212 -14.89 -4.62 2.12
CA THR A 212 -15.43 -4.04 0.88
C THR A 212 -14.51 -4.26 -0.33
N LEU A 213 -13.30 -4.78 -0.11
CA LEU A 213 -12.31 -5.01 -1.14
C LEU A 213 -12.33 -6.48 -1.58
N GLN A 214 -12.36 -6.69 -2.90
CA GLN A 214 -12.36 -8.01 -3.51
C GLN A 214 -11.27 -8.09 -4.58
N VAL A 215 -10.40 -9.08 -4.47
CA VAL A 215 -9.39 -9.39 -5.50
C VAL A 215 -10.03 -10.31 -6.53
N MET A 216 -10.14 -9.83 -7.77
CA MET A 216 -10.57 -10.67 -8.90
C MET A 216 -9.37 -11.33 -9.57
N ARG A 217 -8.21 -10.63 -9.55
CA ARG A 217 -6.93 -11.08 -10.09
C ARG A 217 -5.80 -10.26 -9.46
N ASP A 218 -4.68 -10.88 -9.12
CA ASP A 218 -3.46 -10.18 -8.71
C ASP A 218 -2.24 -11.05 -9.06
N ASP A 219 -1.57 -10.73 -10.17
CA ASP A 219 -0.39 -11.45 -10.65
C ASP A 219 0.56 -10.51 -11.42
N PRO A 220 1.77 -10.96 -11.84
CA PRO A 220 2.72 -10.12 -12.59
C PRO A 220 2.17 -9.45 -13.87
N THR A 221 1.13 -9.99 -14.48
CA THR A 221 0.54 -9.47 -15.72
C THR A 221 -0.49 -8.38 -15.46
N ALA A 222 -1.37 -8.59 -14.48
CA ALA A 222 -2.46 -7.67 -14.18
C ALA A 222 -2.98 -7.81 -12.76
N THR A 223 -3.60 -6.73 -12.29
CA THR A 223 -4.38 -6.73 -11.05
C THR A 223 -5.76 -6.15 -11.33
N VAL A 224 -6.80 -6.85 -10.89
CA VAL A 224 -8.19 -6.42 -10.97
C VAL A 224 -8.82 -6.48 -9.58
N LEU A 225 -9.33 -5.35 -9.12
CA LEU A 225 -9.98 -5.21 -7.82
C LEU A 225 -11.41 -4.68 -8.00
N ASN A 226 -12.33 -5.16 -7.18
CA ASN A 226 -13.58 -4.45 -6.91
C ASN A 226 -13.53 -3.83 -5.52
N ILE A 227 -14.00 -2.59 -5.39
CA ILE A 227 -14.05 -1.85 -4.12
C ILE A 227 -15.46 -1.31 -3.94
N GLN A 228 -16.17 -1.78 -2.91
CA GLN A 228 -17.48 -1.23 -2.55
C GLN A 228 -17.28 0.08 -1.78
N VAL A 229 -17.41 1.19 -2.48
CA VAL A 229 -17.23 2.55 -1.92
C VAL A 229 -18.38 2.91 -0.99
N ASN A 230 -19.59 2.53 -1.37
CA ASN A 230 -20.80 2.70 -0.57
C ASN A 230 -21.87 1.67 -1.02
N PRO A 231 -23.05 1.59 -0.38
CA PRO A 231 -24.08 0.61 -0.76
C PRO A 231 -24.55 0.68 -2.22
N GLU A 232 -24.40 1.83 -2.89
CA GLU A 232 -24.88 2.09 -4.25
C GLU A 232 -23.76 2.11 -5.29
N ARG A 233 -22.48 2.09 -4.88
CA ARG A 233 -21.32 2.24 -5.77
C ARG A 233 -20.27 1.18 -5.52
N MET A 234 -19.93 0.46 -6.59
CA MET A 234 -18.82 -0.47 -6.66
C MET A 234 -17.87 -0.01 -7.76
N ASP A 235 -16.62 0.24 -7.41
CA ASP A 235 -15.61 0.61 -8.38
C ASP A 235 -14.81 -0.62 -8.79
N ARG A 236 -14.60 -0.79 -10.09
CA ARG A 236 -13.66 -1.77 -10.62
C ARG A 236 -12.37 -1.07 -11.04
N LEU A 237 -11.24 -1.57 -10.54
CA LEU A 237 -9.90 -1.10 -10.86
C LEU A 237 -9.17 -2.13 -11.70
N VAL A 238 -8.47 -1.70 -12.74
CA VAL A 238 -7.62 -2.57 -13.57
C VAL A 238 -6.25 -1.93 -13.71
N PHE A 239 -5.22 -2.64 -13.24
CA PHE A 239 -3.82 -2.40 -13.54
C PHE A 239 -3.39 -3.41 -14.60
N HIS A 240 -3.10 -2.97 -15.83
CA HIS A 240 -2.64 -3.83 -16.91
C HIS A 240 -1.59 -3.14 -17.81
N PRO A 241 -0.36 -2.93 -17.30
CA PRO A 241 0.71 -2.18 -17.97
C PRO A 241 0.91 -2.41 -19.47
N ASP A 242 0.83 -3.67 -19.88
CA ASP A 242 1.24 -4.09 -21.22
C ASP A 242 0.22 -3.66 -22.29
N ALA A 243 -0.96 -3.16 -21.88
CA ALA A 243 -2.04 -2.68 -22.75
C ALA A 243 -2.39 -3.68 -23.87
N THR A 244 -2.17 -4.96 -23.60
CA THR A 244 -2.65 -6.06 -24.44
C THR A 244 -4.12 -6.34 -24.12
N PRO A 245 -4.90 -6.95 -25.02
CA PRO A 245 -6.29 -7.26 -24.73
C PRO A 245 -6.40 -8.18 -23.50
N LEU A 246 -6.86 -7.62 -22.39
CA LEU A 246 -7.16 -8.37 -21.17
C LEU A 246 -8.65 -8.69 -21.16
N VAL A 247 -8.99 -9.98 -21.32
CA VAL A 247 -10.37 -10.46 -21.29
C VAL A 247 -10.70 -10.97 -19.90
N MET A 248 -11.68 -10.36 -19.24
CA MET A 248 -12.22 -10.81 -17.95
C MET A 248 -13.72 -10.52 -17.88
N ASP A 249 -14.51 -11.46 -17.34
CA ASP A 249 -15.97 -11.34 -17.19
C ASP A 249 -16.73 -10.97 -18.48
N GLY A 250 -16.20 -11.32 -19.66
CA GLY A 250 -16.77 -10.94 -20.95
C GLY A 250 -16.51 -9.49 -21.39
N GLU A 251 -15.79 -8.71 -20.58
CA GLU A 251 -15.25 -7.40 -20.96
C GLU A 251 -13.82 -7.54 -21.50
N THR A 252 -13.42 -6.63 -22.38
CA THR A 252 -12.04 -6.54 -22.88
C THR A 252 -11.46 -5.17 -22.53
N TYR A 253 -10.36 -5.17 -21.79
CA TYR A 253 -9.63 -3.99 -21.39
C TYR A 253 -8.46 -3.75 -22.36
N HIS A 254 -8.40 -2.56 -22.97
CA HIS A 254 -7.39 -2.21 -23.97
C HIS A 254 -6.33 -1.20 -23.48
N ASN A 255 -6.63 -0.44 -22.42
CA ASN A 255 -5.70 0.53 -21.85
C ASN A 255 -4.91 -0.05 -20.68
N ALA A 256 -3.80 0.61 -20.35
CA ALA A 256 -2.94 0.22 -19.24
C ALA A 256 -3.61 0.33 -17.87
N PHE A 257 -4.58 1.23 -17.74
CA PHE A 257 -5.32 1.52 -16.54
C PHE A 257 -6.80 1.66 -16.84
N HIS A 258 -7.65 1.12 -15.97
CA HIS A 258 -9.09 1.39 -15.98
C HIS A 258 -9.58 1.65 -14.57
N TRP A 259 -10.48 2.63 -14.47
CA TRP A 259 -11.35 2.85 -13.33
C TRP A 259 -12.77 2.90 -13.85
N ILE A 260 -13.60 1.96 -13.43
CA ILE A 260 -14.97 1.82 -13.88
C ILE A 260 -15.87 1.95 -12.65
N PRO A 261 -16.45 3.14 -12.40
CA PRO A 261 -17.45 3.30 -11.36
C PRO A 261 -18.74 2.65 -11.83
N SER A 262 -19.21 1.61 -11.13
CA SER A 262 -20.52 1.03 -11.37
C SER A 262 -21.49 1.51 -10.29
N ALA A 263 -22.64 2.02 -10.71
CA ALA A 263 -23.80 2.05 -9.84
C ALA A 263 -24.23 0.59 -9.66
N LYS A 264 -24.37 0.14 -8.40
CA LYS A 264 -24.99 -1.14 -8.10
C LYS A 264 -26.36 -1.11 -8.79
N LYS A 265 -26.61 -1.97 -9.78
CA LYS A 265 -28.00 -2.20 -10.19
C LYS A 265 -28.72 -2.66 -8.92
N PRO A 266 -29.82 -2.01 -8.50
CA PRO A 266 -30.61 -2.54 -7.41
C PRO A 266 -31.03 -3.96 -7.81
N GLU A 267 -30.73 -4.94 -6.95
CA GLU A 267 -31.32 -6.27 -7.01
C GLU A 267 -32.84 -6.18 -6.82
#